data_AF-A0A0K8RIA9-F1
#
_entry.id   AF-A0A0K8RIA9-F1
#
_cell.length_a   1.000
_cell.length_b   1.000
_cell.length_c   1.000
_cell.angle_alpha   90.00
_cell.angle_beta   90.00
_cell.angle_gamma   90.00
#
_symmetry.space_group_name_H-M   'P 1'
#
loop_
_entity.id
_entity.type
_entity.pdbx_description
1 polymer ?
#
loop_
_entity_poly.entity_id
_entity_poly.type
_entity_poly.pdbx_seq_one_letter_code
_entity_poly.pdbx_strand_id
1 'polypeptide(L)'
;MILLVLLAVCPFAYCDAAPEGVISGSPTNKDAWRLFLQPQKFYLLYRSEKNDTKLGGESKCFQMKYYKADPRKKEFLTHLLFRNDTTGQMVSYSITIVLEKSNETFNYYDRLVVQNSIATRYAIYELLFTDYQTCFTLRRIGDDLHQVWMIERLNATIISPQCESAYQGPVNEYGCAVPRPKYEIFDPKICH
;
A
#
# COMPACT_ATOMS: atom_id res chain seq x y z
N MET A 1 -47.55 -38.00 16.54
CA MET A 1 -46.66 -38.23 15.38
C MET A 1 -46.32 -36.86 14.81
N ILE A 2 -45.06 -36.42 14.97
CA ILE A 2 -44.12 -36.18 13.85
C ILE A 2 -44.41 -34.81 13.18
N LEU A 3 -43.52 -33.82 13.09
CA LEU A 3 -42.06 -33.77 13.06
C LEU A 3 -41.60 -32.34 13.44
N LEU A 4 -40.56 -32.21 14.26
CA LEU A 4 -39.77 -30.99 14.37
C LEU A 4 -38.97 -30.78 13.08
N VAL A 5 -39.15 -29.65 12.40
CA VAL A 5 -38.26 -29.23 11.31
C VAL A 5 -37.28 -28.21 11.87
N LEU A 6 -36.06 -28.69 12.15
CA LEU A 6 -34.89 -27.86 12.40
C LEU A 6 -34.53 -27.12 11.10
N LEU A 7 -34.81 -25.83 11.04
CA LEU A 7 -34.25 -24.95 10.01
C LEU A 7 -32.78 -24.68 10.39
N ALA A 8 -31.88 -25.40 9.72
CA ALA A 8 -30.46 -25.08 9.71
C ALA A 8 -30.28 -23.69 9.07
N VAL A 9 -29.83 -22.72 9.86
CA VAL A 9 -29.41 -21.41 9.37
C VAL A 9 -28.04 -21.60 8.72
N CYS A 10 -28.00 -21.84 7.41
CA CYS A 10 -26.78 -21.72 6.64
C CYS A 10 -26.30 -20.25 6.73
N PRO A 11 -25.02 -19.98 7.02
CA PRO A 11 -24.49 -18.64 6.85
C PRO A 11 -24.49 -18.35 5.34
N PHE A 12 -25.33 -17.41 4.91
CA PHE A 12 -25.31 -16.91 3.55
C PHE A 12 -23.96 -16.24 3.30
N ALA A 13 -23.09 -16.91 2.53
CA ALA A 13 -22.02 -16.24 1.82
C ALA A 13 -22.69 -15.30 0.82
N TYR A 14 -22.62 -14.00 1.10
CA TYR A 14 -23.20 -12.97 0.27
C TYR A 14 -22.26 -12.75 -0.92
N CYS A 15 -22.55 -13.42 -2.04
CA CYS A 15 -21.86 -13.22 -3.32
C CYS A 15 -22.63 -12.15 -4.12
N ASP A 16 -22.18 -10.91 -4.05
CA ASP A 16 -22.62 -9.90 -5.03
C ASP A 16 -21.76 -10.03 -6.29
N ALA A 17 -22.43 -10.24 -7.44
CA ALA A 17 -21.80 -10.14 -8.74
C ALA A 17 -21.51 -8.67 -9.06
N ALA A 18 -20.25 -8.34 -9.40
CA ALA A 18 -19.90 -7.01 -9.87
C ALA A 18 -20.47 -6.78 -11.28
N PRO A 19 -21.10 -5.63 -11.57
CA PRO A 19 -21.55 -5.33 -12.93
C PRO A 19 -20.34 -4.96 -13.80
N GLU A 20 -20.31 -5.53 -15.01
CA GLU A 20 -19.34 -5.16 -16.04
C GLU A 20 -19.63 -3.77 -16.63
N GLY A 21 -18.56 -2.98 -16.75
CA GLY A 21 -18.36 -2.07 -17.89
C GLY A 21 -18.64 -0.59 -17.64
N VAL A 22 -17.56 0.22 -17.65
CA VAL A 22 -17.41 1.44 -18.48
C VAL A 22 -15.90 1.71 -18.64
N ILE A 23 -15.33 1.51 -19.85
CA ILE A 23 -14.03 2.10 -20.20
C ILE A 23 -14.30 3.53 -20.68
N SER A 24 -14.34 4.47 -19.74
CA SER A 24 -14.10 5.88 -20.02
C SER A 24 -12.68 6.20 -19.56
N GLY A 25 -12.08 7.27 -20.09
CA GLY A 25 -10.72 7.75 -19.76
C GLY A 25 -10.55 8.21 -18.31
N SER A 26 -10.91 7.35 -17.37
CA SER A 26 -10.64 7.49 -15.95
C SER A 26 -9.13 7.44 -15.75
N PRO A 27 -8.56 8.32 -14.93
CA PRO A 27 -7.17 8.18 -14.52
C PRO A 27 -6.96 6.77 -13.96
N THR A 28 -5.97 6.06 -14.51
CA THR A 28 -5.56 4.77 -13.96
C THR A 28 -5.29 4.91 -12.46
N ASN A 29 -5.79 4.00 -11.64
CA ASN A 29 -5.54 3.96 -10.19
C ASN A 29 -4.14 3.42 -9.85
N LYS A 30 -3.23 3.37 -10.84
CA LYS A 30 -1.87 2.84 -10.73
C LYS A 30 -0.80 3.81 -11.21
N ASP A 31 -1.13 5.08 -11.43
CA ASP A 31 -0.11 6.06 -11.80
C ASP A 31 0.59 6.64 -10.56
N ALA A 32 1.78 6.12 -10.26
CA ALA A 32 2.66 6.60 -9.21
C ALA A 32 3.19 8.00 -9.51
N TRP A 33 3.37 8.39 -10.78
CA TRP A 33 3.82 9.75 -11.08
C TRP A 33 2.82 10.77 -10.55
N ARG A 34 1.53 10.55 -10.80
CA ARG A 34 0.44 11.36 -10.25
C ARG A 34 0.43 11.36 -8.72
N LEU A 35 0.64 10.21 -8.08
CA LEU A 35 0.67 10.08 -6.62
C LEU A 35 1.76 10.96 -5.98
N PHE A 36 2.95 11.02 -6.58
CA PHE A 36 4.09 11.78 -6.06
C PHE A 36 4.21 13.22 -6.64
N LEU A 37 3.22 13.71 -7.41
CA LEU A 37 3.29 15.06 -8.01
C LEU A 37 3.41 16.18 -6.97
N GLN A 38 2.80 15.98 -5.80
CA GLN A 38 2.83 16.95 -4.71
C GLN A 38 3.66 16.43 -3.53
N PRO A 39 4.38 17.30 -2.82
CA PRO A 39 5.22 16.93 -1.68
C PRO A 39 4.37 16.66 -0.45
N GLN A 40 3.69 15.53 -0.47
CA GLN A 40 2.83 15.05 0.59
C GLN A 40 3.59 14.13 1.55
N LYS A 41 3.11 14.02 2.78
CA LYS A 41 3.60 13.03 3.73
C LYS A 41 2.71 11.79 3.68
N PHE A 42 3.32 10.62 3.58
CA PHE A 42 2.62 9.34 3.59
C PHE A 42 2.92 8.59 4.88
N TYR A 43 1.93 7.88 5.42
CA TYR A 43 2.03 7.12 6.67
C TYR A 43 1.69 5.66 6.42
N LEU A 44 2.57 4.73 6.78
CA LEU A 44 2.30 3.29 6.64
C LEU A 44 1.28 2.88 7.68
N LEU A 45 0.06 2.55 7.26
CA LEU A 45 -0.98 2.10 8.17
C LEU A 45 -0.72 0.69 8.65
N TYR A 46 -0.54 -0.24 7.70
CA TYR A 46 -0.31 -1.64 7.99
C TYR A 46 0.40 -2.34 6.85
N ARG A 47 0.97 -3.51 7.17
CA ARG A 47 1.63 -4.40 6.21
C ARG A 47 1.40 -5.87 6.52
N SER A 48 1.76 -6.73 5.57
CA SER A 48 1.48 -8.18 5.65
C SER A 48 2.51 -9.00 6.41
N GLU A 49 3.67 -8.42 6.74
CA GLU A 49 4.70 -9.07 7.53
C GLU A 49 5.01 -8.27 8.78
N LYS A 50 5.11 -8.95 9.93
CA LYS A 50 5.38 -8.28 11.20
C LYS A 50 6.79 -7.68 11.22
N ASN A 51 7.78 -8.44 10.76
CA ASN A 51 9.19 -8.07 10.79
C ASN A 51 9.73 -7.91 9.36
N ASP A 52 9.80 -6.67 8.88
CA ASP A 52 10.34 -6.36 7.55
C ASP A 52 11.77 -5.83 7.69
N THR A 53 12.77 -6.71 7.56
CA THR A 53 14.18 -6.33 7.75
C THR A 53 14.68 -5.34 6.70
N LYS A 54 14.00 -5.23 5.53
CA LYS A 54 14.28 -4.22 4.51
C LYS A 54 13.64 -2.86 4.83
N LEU A 55 12.71 -2.83 5.78
CA LEU A 55 11.97 -1.65 6.24
C LEU A 55 11.86 -1.64 7.77
N GLY A 56 13.03 -1.48 8.42
CA GLY A 56 13.20 -1.23 9.86
C GLY A 56 12.59 -2.26 10.82
N GLY A 57 12.55 -3.54 10.43
CA GLY A 57 12.23 -4.64 11.35
C GLY A 57 10.77 -4.59 11.79
N GLU A 58 10.48 -4.67 13.09
CA GLU A 58 9.12 -4.56 13.66
C GLU A 58 8.64 -3.12 13.93
N SER A 59 9.44 -2.12 13.55
CA SER A 59 9.22 -0.73 13.94
C SER A 59 7.89 -0.12 13.50
N LYS A 60 7.48 0.91 14.25
CA LYS A 60 6.21 1.62 14.06
C LYS A 60 6.41 3.00 13.45
N CYS A 61 5.30 3.65 13.10
CA CYS A 61 5.28 5.04 12.67
C CYS A 61 6.11 5.34 11.43
N PHE A 62 6.16 4.40 10.49
CA PHE A 62 6.77 4.63 9.20
C PHE A 62 6.06 5.77 8.48
N GLN A 63 6.83 6.77 8.09
CA GLN A 63 6.36 7.90 7.29
C GLN A 63 7.39 8.22 6.22
N MET A 64 6.92 8.62 5.03
CA MET A 64 7.80 9.06 3.97
C MET A 64 7.35 10.41 3.41
N LYS A 65 8.32 11.24 3.02
CA LYS A 65 8.09 12.49 2.30
C LYS A 65 9.30 12.81 1.46
N TYR A 66 9.09 13.12 0.18
CA TYR A 66 10.19 13.58 -0.66
C TYR A 66 10.55 15.04 -0.34
N TYR A 67 11.84 15.35 -0.40
CA TYR A 67 12.39 16.69 -0.19
C TYR A 67 13.05 17.26 -1.44
N LYS A 68 13.32 16.42 -2.45
CA LYS A 68 13.82 16.83 -3.76
C LYS A 68 13.29 15.87 -4.83
N ALA A 69 12.92 16.42 -5.98
CA ALA A 69 12.47 15.65 -7.14
C ALA A 69 13.27 16.02 -8.40
N ASP A 70 13.54 15.05 -9.25
CA ASP A 70 14.01 15.23 -10.63
C ASP A 70 12.93 14.66 -11.59
N PRO A 71 12.05 15.53 -12.12
CA PRO A 71 10.97 15.11 -13.01
C PRO A 71 11.41 14.48 -14.32
N ARG A 72 12.64 14.75 -14.78
CA ARG A 72 13.17 14.18 -16.03
C ARG A 72 13.56 12.73 -15.82
N LYS A 73 14.18 12.44 -14.67
CA LYS A 73 14.58 11.07 -14.27
C LYS A 73 13.48 10.30 -13.55
N LYS A 74 12.36 10.95 -13.22
CA LYS A 74 11.29 10.37 -12.38
C LYS A 74 11.81 9.92 -11.02
N GLU A 75 12.69 10.72 -10.45
CA GLU A 75 13.42 10.41 -9.23
C GLU A 75 12.98 11.31 -8.08
N PHE A 76 12.84 10.75 -6.89
CA PHE A 76 12.44 11.44 -5.67
C PHE A 76 13.37 11.06 -4.52
N LEU A 77 14.14 12.03 -4.03
CA LEU A 77 14.91 11.88 -2.80
C LEU A 77 13.97 12.06 -1.63
N THR A 78 13.90 11.02 -0.80
CA THR A 78 12.83 10.81 0.17
C THR A 78 13.41 10.59 1.55
N HIS A 79 12.88 11.34 2.52
CA HIS A 79 13.08 11.01 3.93
C HIS A 79 12.10 9.93 4.31
N LEU A 80 12.63 8.84 4.86
CA LEU A 80 11.88 7.77 5.47
C LEU A 80 12.17 7.81 6.97
N LEU A 81 11.12 8.01 7.75
CA LEU A 81 11.23 8.08 9.20
C LEU A 81 10.42 6.95 9.82
N PHE A 82 10.89 6.45 10.96
CA PHE A 82 10.20 5.44 11.75
C PHE A 82 10.59 5.58 13.21
N ARG A 83 9.75 5.06 14.11
CA ARG A 83 10.02 5.03 15.54
C ARG A 83 10.85 3.80 15.87
N ASN A 84 12.03 3.99 16.44
CA ASN A 84 12.85 2.90 16.93
C ASN A 84 12.17 2.25 18.16
N ASP A 85 12.00 0.93 18.14
CA ASP A 85 11.27 0.22 19.20
C ASP A 85 12.03 0.18 20.53
N THR A 86 13.37 0.23 20.49
CA THR A 86 14.22 0.17 21.69
C THR A 86 14.30 1.52 22.38
N THR A 87 14.52 2.61 21.62
CA THR A 87 14.74 3.94 22.18
C THR A 87 13.48 4.80 22.21
N GLY A 88 12.45 4.43 21.45
CA GLY A 88 11.24 5.23 21.25
C GLY A 88 11.46 6.51 20.44
N GLN A 89 12.67 6.77 19.95
CA GLN A 89 13.01 7.97 19.19
C GLN A 89 12.71 7.78 17.70
N MET A 90 12.43 8.88 17.01
CA MET A 90 12.30 8.87 15.56
C MET A 90 13.68 8.76 14.92
N VAL A 91 13.86 7.74 14.09
CA VAL A 91 15.02 7.54 13.22
C VAL A 91 14.65 8.02 11.83
N SER A 92 15.59 8.68 11.15
CA SER A 92 15.41 9.18 9.79
C SER A 92 16.54 8.67 8.91
N TYR A 93 16.21 8.22 7.72
CA TYR A 93 17.17 7.89 6.67
C TYR A 93 16.68 8.36 5.31
N SER A 94 17.62 8.59 4.40
CA SER A 94 17.32 9.04 3.04
C SER A 94 17.36 7.85 2.07
N ILE A 95 16.34 7.79 1.23
CA ILE A 95 16.21 6.82 0.14
C ILE A 95 15.95 7.57 -1.17
N THR A 96 16.25 6.94 -2.28
CA THR A 96 15.85 7.44 -3.60
C THR A 96 14.76 6.52 -4.16
N ILE A 97 13.63 7.10 -4.55
CA ILE A 97 12.54 6.40 -5.25
C ILE A 97 12.61 6.80 -6.73
N VAL A 98 12.83 5.82 -7.61
CA VAL A 98 12.77 6.01 -9.06
C VAL A 98 11.49 5.35 -9.57
N LEU A 99 10.69 6.09 -10.34
CA LEU A 99 9.48 5.52 -10.93
C LEU A 99 9.79 4.87 -12.28
N GLU A 100 9.36 3.62 -12.42
CA GLU A 100 9.51 2.83 -13.64
C GLU A 100 8.16 2.31 -14.11
N LYS A 101 8.11 1.85 -15.36
CA LYS A 101 6.95 1.14 -15.90
C LYS A 101 7.22 -0.35 -15.83
N SER A 102 6.23 -1.13 -15.42
CA SER A 102 6.30 -2.58 -15.52
C SER A 102 6.22 -3.07 -16.96
N ASN A 103 5.57 -2.28 -17.83
CA ASN A 103 5.40 -2.53 -19.24
C ASN A 103 5.59 -1.22 -20.02
N GLU A 104 6.43 -1.25 -21.06
CA GLU A 104 6.74 -0.06 -21.88
C GLU A 104 5.51 0.55 -22.56
N THR A 105 4.49 -0.27 -22.83
CA THR A 105 3.23 0.18 -23.45
C THR A 105 2.34 1.00 -22.50
N PHE A 106 2.57 0.95 -21.18
CA PHE A 106 1.79 1.74 -20.24
C PHE A 106 2.06 3.23 -20.43
N ASN A 107 1.01 4.05 -20.37
CA ASN A 107 1.13 5.50 -20.36
C ASN A 107 1.31 6.08 -18.94
N TYR A 108 1.41 5.22 -17.93
CA TYR A 108 1.62 5.57 -16.51
C TYR A 108 2.84 4.84 -15.93
N TYR A 109 3.28 5.26 -14.74
CA TYR A 109 4.35 4.60 -13.99
C TYR A 109 3.73 3.84 -12.82
N ASP A 110 3.96 2.54 -12.74
CA ASP A 110 3.35 1.65 -11.73
C ASP A 110 4.38 0.97 -10.83
N ARG A 111 5.67 1.23 -11.03
CA ARG A 111 6.74 0.68 -10.18
C ARG A 111 7.49 1.77 -9.44
N LEU A 112 7.76 1.52 -8.17
CA LEU A 112 8.65 2.30 -7.33
C LEU A 112 9.92 1.46 -7.08
N VAL A 113 11.02 1.89 -7.66
CA VAL A 113 12.35 1.28 -7.44
C VAL A 113 13.06 2.06 -6.35
N VAL A 114 13.31 1.39 -5.23
CA VAL A 114 13.95 2.00 -4.06
C VAL A 114 15.45 1.74 -4.10
N GLN A 115 16.22 2.81 -3.98
CA GLN A 115 17.67 2.84 -4.08
C GLN A 115 18.30 3.49 -2.84
N ASN A 116 19.53 3.09 -2.52
CA ASN A 116 20.36 3.75 -1.52
C ASN A 116 21.12 4.96 -2.11
N SER A 117 21.96 5.61 -1.31
CA SER A 117 22.72 6.81 -1.71
C SER A 117 23.75 6.59 -2.84
N ILE A 118 24.12 5.34 -3.13
CA ILE A 118 25.03 4.97 -4.23
C ILE A 118 24.29 4.27 -5.39
N ALA A 119 22.98 4.50 -5.51
CA ALA A 119 22.10 3.97 -6.56
C ALA A 119 21.96 2.44 -6.61
N THR A 120 22.32 1.72 -5.53
CA THR A 120 22.04 0.29 -5.43
C THR A 120 20.55 0.08 -5.16
N ARG A 121 19.89 -0.69 -6.04
CA ARG A 121 18.49 -1.10 -5.90
C ARG A 121 18.38 -2.17 -4.81
N TYR A 122 17.47 -1.99 -3.86
CA TYR A 122 17.26 -2.98 -2.79
C TYR A 122 15.80 -3.40 -2.59
N ALA A 123 14.84 -2.66 -3.17
CA ALA A 123 13.44 -3.08 -3.23
C ALA A 123 12.75 -2.52 -4.47
N ILE A 124 11.83 -3.29 -5.03
CA ILE A 124 10.93 -2.86 -6.10
C ILE A 124 9.51 -3.10 -5.62
N TYR A 125 8.71 -2.04 -5.62
CA TYR A 125 7.29 -2.09 -5.30
C TYR A 125 6.46 -1.84 -6.55
N GLU A 126 5.34 -2.53 -6.66
CA GLU A 126 4.28 -2.29 -7.61
C GLU A 126 3.15 -1.52 -6.91
N LEU A 127 2.66 -0.47 -7.55
CA LEU A 127 1.47 0.26 -7.11
C LEU A 127 0.22 -0.51 -7.56
N LEU A 128 -0.45 -1.13 -6.59
CA LEU A 128 -1.65 -1.93 -6.87
C LEU A 128 -2.89 -1.06 -7.03
N PHE A 129 -2.99 0.00 -6.23
CA PHE A 129 -4.13 0.90 -6.22
C PHE A 129 -3.78 2.23 -5.52
N THR A 130 -4.39 3.32 -5.95
CA THR A 130 -4.52 4.56 -5.17
C THR A 130 -5.78 5.30 -5.58
N ASP A 131 -6.40 5.99 -4.62
CA ASP A 131 -7.51 6.92 -4.86
C ASP A 131 -7.03 8.38 -5.00
N TYR A 132 -5.71 8.59 -4.91
CA TYR A 132 -5.02 9.89 -4.94
C TYR A 132 -5.39 10.86 -3.81
N GLN A 133 -6.17 10.42 -2.82
CA GLN A 133 -6.75 11.31 -1.81
C GLN A 133 -6.53 10.80 -0.41
N THR A 134 -6.78 9.52 -0.17
CA THR A 134 -6.76 8.95 1.18
C THR A 134 -5.68 7.88 1.33
N CYS A 135 -5.39 7.10 0.29
CA CYS A 135 -4.47 5.98 0.43
C CYS A 135 -3.89 5.46 -0.90
N PHE A 136 -2.88 4.61 -0.74
CA PHE A 136 -2.37 3.76 -1.80
C PHE A 136 -1.88 2.42 -1.25
N THR A 137 -1.90 1.41 -2.11
CA THR A 137 -1.49 0.04 -1.79
C THR A 137 -0.29 -0.34 -2.62
N LEU A 138 0.78 -0.78 -1.95
CA LEU A 138 1.99 -1.28 -2.58
C LEU A 138 2.14 -2.78 -2.36
N ARG A 139 2.74 -3.44 -3.34
CA ARG A 139 3.23 -4.82 -3.25
C ARG A 139 4.71 -4.86 -3.55
N ARG A 140 5.53 -5.47 -2.69
CA ARG A 140 6.94 -5.71 -2.97
C ARG A 140 7.10 -6.96 -3.82
N ILE A 141 7.70 -6.81 -5.00
CA ILE A 141 7.78 -7.90 -5.99
C ILE A 141 8.62 -9.09 -5.50
N GLY A 142 9.66 -8.84 -4.70
CA GLY A 142 10.63 -9.87 -4.33
C GLY A 142 10.15 -10.89 -3.27
N ASP A 143 9.14 -10.55 -2.48
CA ASP A 143 8.64 -11.37 -1.36
C ASP A 143 7.13 -11.26 -1.13
N ASP A 144 6.40 -10.65 -2.06
CA ASP A 144 4.94 -10.50 -1.99
C ASP A 144 4.43 -9.75 -0.74
N LEU A 145 5.27 -8.94 -0.10
CA LEU A 145 4.85 -8.11 1.03
C LEU A 145 3.91 -7.00 0.55
N HIS A 146 2.72 -6.93 1.14
CA HIS A 146 1.74 -5.88 0.86
C HIS A 146 1.74 -4.80 1.94
N GLN A 147 1.47 -3.56 1.54
CA GLN A 147 1.45 -2.38 2.40
C GLN A 147 0.30 -1.47 2.01
N VAL A 148 -0.35 -0.87 3.01
CA VAL A 148 -1.29 0.23 2.78
C VAL A 148 -0.76 1.49 3.45
N TRP A 149 -0.64 2.53 2.66
CA TRP A 149 -0.16 3.83 3.07
C TRP A 149 -1.31 4.84 3.02
N MET A 150 -1.40 5.67 4.05
CA MET A 150 -2.30 6.80 4.13
C MET A 150 -1.65 8.04 3.53
N ILE A 151 -2.44 8.80 2.79
CA ILE A 151 -2.05 10.08 2.21
C ILE A 151 -2.38 11.21 3.17
N GLU A 152 -1.36 11.98 3.54
CA GLU A 152 -1.44 12.97 4.62
C GLU A 152 -1.92 12.37 5.95
N ARG A 153 -1.97 13.17 7.01
CA ARG A 153 -2.49 12.68 8.29
C ARG A 153 -4.02 12.78 8.30
N LEU A 154 -4.68 11.72 7.89
CA LEU A 154 -6.14 11.59 7.94
C LEU A 154 -6.59 10.72 9.12
N ASN A 155 -7.90 10.72 9.37
CA ASN A 155 -8.51 9.72 10.23
C ASN A 155 -8.56 8.39 9.46
N ALA A 156 -8.03 7.31 10.04
CA ALA A 156 -7.99 5.98 9.40
C ALA A 156 -9.37 5.46 8.97
N THR A 157 -10.45 5.94 9.60
CA THR A 157 -11.84 5.60 9.23
C THR A 157 -12.28 6.16 7.87
N ILE A 158 -11.54 7.09 7.27
CA ILE A 158 -11.86 7.75 5.99
C ILE A 158 -11.10 7.09 4.83
N ILE A 159 -10.20 6.13 5.12
CA ILE A 159 -9.41 5.41 4.11
C ILE A 159 -10.33 4.66 3.15
N SER A 160 -10.11 4.84 1.84
CA SER A 160 -10.88 4.13 0.81
C SER A 160 -10.79 2.61 0.99
N PRO A 161 -11.93 1.88 1.00
CA PRO A 161 -11.93 0.42 1.13
C PRO A 161 -11.25 -0.27 -0.06
N GLN A 162 -11.07 0.43 -1.18
CA GLN A 162 -10.40 -0.12 -2.37
C GLN A 162 -8.90 -0.36 -2.12
N CYS A 163 -8.26 0.39 -1.21
CA CYS A 163 -6.89 0.10 -0.80
C CYS A 163 -6.81 -1.24 -0.04
N GLU A 164 -7.79 -1.54 0.80
CA GLU A 164 -7.90 -2.83 1.48
C GLU A 164 -8.18 -3.96 0.49
N SER A 165 -9.10 -3.76 -0.46
CA SER A 165 -9.34 -4.74 -1.53
C SER A 165 -8.06 -5.04 -2.33
N ALA A 166 -7.31 -4.00 -2.71
CA ALA A 166 -6.04 -4.18 -3.40
C ALA A 166 -4.98 -4.86 -2.54
N TYR A 167 -5.01 -4.66 -1.22
CA TYR A 167 -4.09 -5.28 -0.27
C TYR A 167 -4.33 -6.78 -0.11
N GLN A 168 -5.59 -7.21 -0.09
CA GLN A 168 -5.95 -8.62 -0.04
C GLN A 168 -5.60 -9.34 -1.35
N GLY A 169 -5.61 -8.60 -2.46
CA GLY A 169 -5.31 -9.13 -3.79
C GLY A 169 -6.52 -9.83 -4.43
N PRO A 170 -6.33 -10.45 -5.59
CA PRO A 170 -7.42 -11.13 -6.29
C PRO A 170 -7.88 -12.39 -5.52
N VAL A 171 -9.19 -12.64 -5.56
CA VAL A 171 -9.74 -13.94 -5.17
C VAL A 171 -9.30 -15.01 -6.17
N ASN A 172 -9.17 -16.26 -5.72
CA ASN A 172 -8.89 -17.38 -6.60
C ASN A 172 -10.10 -17.68 -7.52
N GLU A 173 -9.95 -18.66 -8.42
CA GLU A 173 -10.99 -19.07 -9.38
C GLU A 173 -12.31 -19.53 -8.74
N TYR A 174 -12.29 -19.85 -7.44
CA TYR A 174 -13.46 -20.24 -6.64
C TYR A 174 -14.05 -19.09 -5.82
N GLY A 175 -13.56 -17.87 -6.00
CA GLY A 175 -13.98 -16.70 -5.22
C GLY A 175 -13.40 -16.66 -3.80
N CYS A 176 -12.44 -17.54 -3.47
CA CYS A 176 -11.82 -17.61 -2.16
C CYS A 176 -10.52 -16.81 -2.13
N ALA A 177 -10.31 -16.02 -1.07
CA ALA A 177 -9.01 -15.45 -0.72
C ALA A 177 -8.65 -15.91 0.70
N VAL A 178 -7.39 -16.34 0.89
CA VAL A 178 -6.85 -16.47 2.25
C VAL A 178 -6.56 -15.05 2.73
N PRO A 179 -7.20 -14.57 3.81
CA PRO A 179 -6.96 -13.21 4.28
C PRO A 179 -5.48 -13.01 4.60
N ARG A 180 -4.92 -11.95 4.03
CA ARG A 180 -3.53 -11.59 4.28
C ARG A 180 -3.42 -11.05 5.71
N PRO A 181 -2.41 -11.49 6.49
CA PRO A 181 -2.19 -10.97 7.84
C PRO A 181 -2.11 -9.44 7.82
N LYS A 182 -2.58 -8.78 8.87
CA LYS A 182 -2.56 -7.32 8.97
C LYS A 182 -1.82 -6.90 10.24
N TYR A 183 -0.64 -6.32 10.07
CA TYR A 183 0.14 -5.78 11.17
C TYR A 183 0.06 -4.26 11.15
N GLU A 184 -0.66 -3.69 12.10
CA GLU A 184 -0.81 -2.24 12.25
C GLU A 184 0.53 -1.59 12.59
N ILE A 185 0.94 -0.61 11.81
CA ILE A 185 2.21 0.12 11.91
C ILE A 185 1.97 1.56 12.40
N PHE A 186 0.86 2.17 11.97
CA PHE A 186 0.46 3.48 12.42
C PHE A 186 -0.42 3.39 13.67
N ASP A 187 0.00 4.07 14.73
CA ASP A 187 -0.83 4.32 15.91
C ASP A 187 -0.93 5.84 16.12
N PRO A 188 -2.15 6.43 16.03
CA PRO A 188 -2.34 7.86 16.11
C PRO A 188 -1.89 8.48 17.45
N LYS A 189 -1.72 7.67 18.51
CA LYS A 189 -1.27 8.13 19.83
C LYS A 189 0.24 8.32 19.93
N ILE A 190 1.02 7.57 19.15
CA ILE A 190 2.50 7.58 19.24
C ILE A 190 3.18 8.03 17.94
N CYS A 191 2.46 8.04 16.82
CA CYS A 191 2.94 8.50 15.53
C CYS A 191 2.54 9.96 15.32
N HIS A 192 3.54 10.85 15.26
CA HIS A 192 3.36 12.30 15.10
C HIS A 192 3.82 12.80 13.73
#